data_AF-A0A7C1Y4N8-F1
#
_entry.id   AF-A0A7C1Y4N8-F1
#
_cell.length_a   1.000
_cell.length_b   1.000
_cell.length_c   1.000
_cell.angle_alpha   90.00
_cell.angle_beta   90.00
_cell.angle_gamma   90.00
#
_symmetry.space_group_name_H-M   'P 1'
#
loop_
_entity.id
_entity.type
_entity.pdbx_description
1 polymer ?
#
loop_
_entity_poly.entity_id
_entity_poly.type
_entity_poly.pdbx_seq_one_letter_code
_entity_poly.pdbx_strand_id
1 'polypeptide(L)'
;MGQTSYLQWAIENTRTVWWHDSAELGELDVGIQRGAVGATTNPFLANLALSQYKDEWAGQIKGVLKQHPDREKKAESLMQIALTHAASRLESQYEQSEGR
;
A
#
# COMPACT_ATOMS: atom_id res chain seq x y z
N MET A 1 -19.22 22.84 -13.22
CA MET A 1 -18.33 22.74 -12.06
C MET A 1 -18.41 21.30 -11.59
N GLY A 2 -17.29 20.56 -11.63
CA GLY A 2 -17.26 19.14 -11.22
C GLY A 2 -17.60 19.04 -9.73
N GLN A 3 -18.35 18.02 -9.35
CA GLN A 3 -18.75 17.80 -7.96
C GLN A 3 -17.51 17.41 -7.14
N THR A 4 -17.12 18.24 -6.17
CA THR A 4 -16.03 17.93 -5.22
C THR A 4 -16.39 16.70 -4.41
N SER A 5 -15.50 15.69 -4.36
CA SER A 5 -15.72 14.50 -3.53
C SER A 5 -15.66 14.86 -2.04
N TYR A 6 -16.27 14.05 -1.18
CA TYR A 6 -16.23 14.31 0.27
C TYR A 6 -14.79 14.36 0.83
N LEU A 7 -13.91 13.45 0.37
CA LEU A 7 -12.52 13.42 0.81
C LEU A 7 -11.75 14.67 0.34
N GLN A 8 -12.00 15.13 -0.88
CA GLN A 8 -11.43 16.37 -1.38
C GLN A 8 -11.88 17.57 -0.54
N TRP A 9 -13.19 17.65 -0.26
CA TRP A 9 -13.73 18.69 0.61
C TRP A 9 -13.10 18.64 2.02
N ALA A 10 -12.91 17.44 2.59
CA ALA A 10 -12.32 17.28 3.92
C ALA A 10 -10.87 17.77 3.98
N ILE A 11 -10.06 17.47 2.96
CA ILE A 11 -8.67 17.96 2.85
C ILE A 11 -8.63 19.48 2.73
N GLU A 12 -9.52 20.07 1.93
CA GLU A 12 -9.52 21.51 1.65
C GLU A 12 -10.08 22.36 2.80
N ASN A 13 -11.00 21.81 3.61
CA ASN A 13 -11.80 22.59 4.56
C ASN A 13 -11.52 22.23 6.03
N THR A 14 -10.67 21.23 6.31
CA THR A 14 -10.35 20.79 7.67
C THR A 14 -8.86 20.49 7.81
N ARG A 15 -8.42 20.07 9.01
CA ARG A 15 -7.05 19.57 9.25
C ARG A 15 -6.92 18.05 9.03
N THR A 16 -7.96 17.41 8.50
CA THR A 16 -7.98 15.97 8.26
C THR A 16 -7.05 15.61 7.13
N VAL A 17 -6.17 14.64 7.37
CA VAL A 17 -5.53 13.85 6.32
C VAL A 17 -6.14 12.46 6.31
N TRP A 18 -6.11 11.78 5.18
CA TRP A 18 -6.65 10.43 5.08
C TRP A 18 -5.65 9.46 4.48
N TRP A 19 -5.75 8.21 4.92
CA TRP A 19 -4.88 7.11 4.52
C TRP A 19 -5.74 6.06 3.84
N HIS A 20 -5.22 5.42 2.79
CA HIS A 20 -5.93 4.37 2.09
C HIS A 20 -5.73 3.02 2.80
N ASP A 21 -6.80 2.34 3.17
CA ASP A 21 -6.72 1.02 3.83
C ASP A 21 -6.60 -0.11 2.79
N SER A 22 -5.50 -0.11 2.02
CA SER A 22 -5.21 -1.12 1.00
C SER A 22 -3.71 -1.27 0.77
N ALA A 23 -3.28 -2.47 0.36
CA ALA A 23 -1.95 -2.73 -0.18
C ALA A 23 -1.99 -3.05 -1.69
N GLU A 24 -3.17 -2.92 -2.31
CA GLU A 24 -3.35 -3.08 -3.74
C GLU A 24 -2.85 -1.83 -4.46
N LEU A 25 -1.89 -1.98 -5.38
CA LEU A 25 -1.17 -0.82 -5.93
C LEU A 25 -2.07 0.09 -6.77
N GLY A 26 -3.03 -0.47 -7.52
CA GLY A 26 -3.93 0.33 -8.35
C GLY A 26 -4.87 1.21 -7.54
N GLU A 27 -5.50 0.66 -6.50
CA GLU A 27 -6.34 1.37 -5.54
C GLU A 27 -5.53 2.43 -4.79
N LEU A 28 -4.33 2.08 -4.33
CA LEU A 28 -3.45 3.02 -3.64
C LEU A 28 -3.04 4.18 -4.55
N ASP A 29 -2.68 3.91 -5.81
CA ASP A 29 -2.32 4.95 -6.80
C ASP A 29 -3.50 5.90 -7.03
N VAL A 30 -4.73 5.38 -7.15
CA VAL A 30 -5.95 6.20 -7.25
C VAL A 30 -6.20 6.99 -5.95
N GLY A 31 -5.92 6.39 -4.80
CA GLY A 31 -6.01 7.05 -3.50
C GLY A 31 -5.10 8.25 -3.39
N ILE A 32 -3.83 8.07 -3.75
CA ILE A 32 -2.80 9.11 -3.77
C ILE A 32 -3.21 10.25 -4.72
N GLN A 33 -3.69 9.92 -5.92
CA GLN A 33 -4.24 10.93 -6.86
C GLN A 33 -5.41 11.74 -6.29
N ARG A 34 -6.13 11.18 -5.31
CA ARG A 34 -7.26 11.81 -4.60
C ARG A 34 -6.87 12.41 -3.24
N GLY A 35 -5.58 12.52 -2.96
CA GLY A 35 -5.04 13.16 -1.76
C GLY A 35 -4.83 12.24 -0.56
N ALA A 36 -4.79 10.92 -0.74
CA ALA A 36 -4.28 10.04 0.32
C ALA A 36 -2.81 10.36 0.57
N VAL A 37 -2.41 10.44 1.84
CA VAL A 37 -1.02 10.74 2.22
C VAL A 37 -0.31 9.54 2.84
N GLY A 38 -1.03 8.43 3.02
CA GLY A 38 -0.49 7.22 3.62
C GLY A 38 -1.39 6.02 3.31
N ALA A 39 -0.97 4.86 3.80
CA ALA A 39 -1.73 3.63 3.67
C ALA A 39 -1.67 2.80 4.96
N THR A 40 -2.75 2.09 5.24
CA THR A 40 -2.77 1.02 6.23
C THR A 40 -3.00 -0.31 5.53
N THR A 41 -2.55 -1.38 6.18
CA THR A 41 -2.83 -2.73 5.73
C THR A 41 -2.90 -3.66 6.93
N ASN A 42 -3.23 -4.91 6.66
CA ASN A 42 -3.24 -6.00 7.62
C ASN A 42 -2.88 -7.30 6.86
N PRO A 43 -2.64 -8.43 7.55
CA PRO A 43 -2.25 -9.67 6.89
C PRO A 43 -3.21 -10.14 5.78
N PHE A 44 -4.50 -9.85 5.90
CA PHE A 44 -5.49 -10.18 4.88
C PHE A 44 -5.31 -9.33 3.62
N LEU A 45 -5.22 -8.00 3.76
CA LEU A 45 -5.03 -7.08 2.63
C LEU A 45 -3.68 -7.29 1.94
N ALA A 46 -2.61 -7.54 2.70
CA ALA A 46 -1.30 -7.88 2.14
C ALA A 46 -1.36 -9.18 1.32
N ASN A 47 -2.09 -10.19 1.79
CA ASN A 47 -2.28 -11.44 1.06
C ASN A 47 -3.12 -11.27 -0.22
N LEU A 48 -4.15 -10.41 -0.21
CA LEU A 48 -4.92 -10.08 -1.40
C LEU A 48 -4.04 -9.42 -2.47
N ALA A 49 -3.24 -8.43 -2.09
CA ALA A 49 -2.29 -7.78 -2.99
C ALA A 49 -1.27 -8.79 -3.55
N LEU A 50 -0.64 -9.60 -2.68
CA LEU A 50 0.29 -10.65 -3.10
C LEU A 50 -0.33 -11.64 -4.10
N SER A 51 -1.61 -11.97 -3.93
CA SER A 51 -2.35 -12.88 -4.81
C SER A 51 -2.69 -12.24 -6.15
N GLN A 52 -3.05 -10.96 -6.15
CA GLN A 52 -3.35 -10.19 -7.36
C GLN A 52 -2.11 -10.02 -8.25
N TYR A 53 -0.96 -9.72 -7.64
CA TYR A 53 0.30 -9.48 -8.32
C TYR A 53 1.22 -10.72 -8.38
N LYS A 54 0.66 -11.92 -8.18
CA LYS A 54 1.43 -13.18 -8.06
C LYS A 54 2.38 -13.44 -9.23
N ASP A 55 1.98 -13.05 -10.44
CA ASP A 55 2.72 -13.33 -11.67
C ASP A 55 3.86 -12.31 -11.84
N GLU A 56 3.59 -11.04 -11.56
CA GLU A 56 4.57 -9.96 -11.57
C GLU A 56 5.64 -10.15 -10.47
N TRP A 57 5.22 -10.59 -9.27
CA TRP A 57 6.10 -10.78 -8.12
C TRP A 57 6.62 -12.21 -7.98
N ALA A 58 6.42 -13.05 -9.00
CA ALA A 58 6.73 -14.49 -8.95
C ALA A 58 8.19 -14.76 -8.57
N GLY A 59 9.14 -13.91 -8.99
CA GLY A 59 10.55 -14.03 -8.64
C GLY A 59 10.81 -13.88 -7.13
N GLN A 60 10.24 -12.83 -6.51
CA GLN A 60 10.36 -12.56 -5.07
C GLN A 60 9.67 -13.66 -4.26
N ILE A 61 8.46 -14.06 -4.66
CA ILE A 61 7.69 -15.13 -4.01
C ILE A 61 8.50 -16.43 -4.03
N LYS A 62 9.00 -16.85 -5.20
CA LYS A 62 9.84 -18.06 -5.33
C LYS A 62 11.11 -17.95 -4.48
N GLY A 63 11.70 -16.76 -4.36
CA GLY A 63 12.84 -16.51 -3.48
C GLY A 63 12.53 -16.84 -2.02
N VAL A 64 11.43 -16.30 -1.49
CA VAL A 64 10.96 -16.59 -0.12
C VAL A 64 10.66 -18.08 0.07
N LEU A 65 9.97 -18.70 -0.89
CA LEU A 65 9.61 -20.13 -0.81
C LEU A 65 10.84 -21.05 -0.79
N LYS A 66 11.94 -20.67 -1.45
CA LYS A 66 13.20 -21.45 -1.48
C LYS A 66 14.01 -21.36 -0.19
N GLN A 67 13.83 -20.32 0.62
CA GLN A 67 14.60 -20.14 1.86
C GLN A 67 14.15 -21.09 2.99
N HIS A 68 13.10 -21.89 2.77
CA HIS A 68 12.51 -22.80 3.76
C HIS A 68 12.35 -22.22 5.18
N PRO A 69 11.86 -20.98 5.34
CA PRO A 69 11.63 -20.42 6.66
C PRO A 69 10.56 -21.23 7.42
N ASP A 70 10.59 -21.14 8.76
CA ASP A 70 9.45 -21.56 9.57
C ASP A 70 8.18 -20.82 9.15
N ARG A 71 7.01 -21.36 9.50
CA ARG A 71 5.73 -20.91 8.94
C ARG A 71 5.44 -19.44 9.20
N GLU A 72 5.82 -18.92 10.37
CA GLU A 72 5.59 -17.53 10.76
C GLU A 72 6.49 -16.60 9.96
N LYS A 73 7.81 -16.87 9.95
CA LYS A 73 8.76 -16.08 9.15
C LYS A 73 8.44 -16.12 7.65
N LYS A 74 7.91 -17.24 7.16
CA LYS A 74 7.44 -17.37 5.78
C LYS A 74 6.33 -16.37 5.49
N ALA A 75 5.32 -16.30 6.36
CA ALA A 75 4.19 -15.40 6.20
C ALA A 75 4.65 -13.93 6.25
N GLU A 76 5.49 -13.57 7.21
CA GLU A 76 6.09 -12.22 7.31
C GLU A 76 6.87 -11.84 6.04
N SER A 77 7.71 -12.75 5.54
CA SER A 77 8.51 -12.50 4.33
C SER A 77 7.64 -12.34 3.09
N LEU A 78 6.53 -13.08 2.98
CA LEU A 78 5.57 -12.91 1.89
C LEU A 78 4.80 -11.58 2.01
N MET A 79 4.39 -11.18 3.22
CA MET A 79 3.76 -9.88 3.46
C MET A 79 4.72 -8.72 3.14
N GLN A 80 6.00 -8.85 3.46
CA GLN A 80 7.03 -7.84 3.19
C GLN A 80 7.09 -7.48 1.71
N ILE A 81 6.86 -8.42 0.79
CA ILE A 81 6.81 -8.16 -0.66
C ILE A 81 5.72 -7.11 -0.96
N ALA A 82 4.48 -7.36 -0.53
CA ALA A 82 3.36 -6.45 -0.76
C ALA A 82 3.58 -5.10 -0.06
N LEU A 83 4.04 -5.12 1.20
CA LEU A 83 4.31 -3.92 2.00
C LEU A 83 5.37 -3.01 1.36
N THR A 84 6.44 -3.58 0.81
CA THR A 84 7.53 -2.79 0.22
C THR A 84 7.09 -2.14 -1.09
N HIS A 85 6.30 -2.85 -1.90
CA HIS A 85 5.71 -2.29 -3.12
C HIS A 85 4.71 -1.18 -2.79
N ALA A 86 3.81 -1.38 -1.82
CA ALA A 86 2.87 -0.35 -1.39
C ALA A 86 3.58 0.89 -0.80
N ALA A 87 4.60 0.67 0.05
CA ALA A 87 5.40 1.76 0.62
C ALA A 87 6.12 2.59 -0.46
N SER A 88 6.62 1.95 -1.52
CA SER A 88 7.29 2.66 -2.62
C SER A 88 6.39 3.68 -3.33
N ARG A 89 5.06 3.46 -3.33
CA ARG A 89 4.09 4.42 -3.89
C ARG A 89 3.99 5.71 -3.08
N LEU A 90 4.35 5.66 -1.81
CA LEU A 90 4.23 6.77 -0.86
C LEU A 90 5.55 7.52 -0.64
N GLU A 91 6.64 7.13 -1.30
CA GLU A 91 7.95 7.80 -1.14
C GLU A 91 7.86 9.31 -1.39
N SER A 92 7.16 9.71 -2.46
CA SER A 92 6.97 11.13 -2.77
C SER A 92 6.18 11.86 -1.68
N GLN A 93 5.17 11.22 -1.07
CA GLN A 93 4.40 11.83 0.02
C GLN A 93 5.27 11.97 1.27
N TYR A 94 6.04 10.94 1.59
CA TYR A 94 6.97 10.91 2.72
C TYR A 94 8.05 12.00 2.61
N GLU A 95 8.65 12.17 1.44
CA GLU A 95 9.67 13.21 1.20
C GLU A 95 9.08 14.62 1.30
N GLN A 96 7.93 14.85 0.67
CA GLN A 96 7.26 16.16 0.68
C GLN A 96 6.78 16.57 2.07
N SER A 97 6.45 15.61 2.92
CA SER A 97 6.02 15.86 4.29
C SER A 97 7.15 15.90 5.31
N GLU A 98 8.40 15.71 4.89
CA GLU A 98 9.57 15.54 5.76
C GLU A 98 9.37 14.40 6.79
N GLY A 99 8.74 13.32 6.33
CA GLY A 99 8.45 12.14 7.13
C GLY A 99 7.28 12.26 8.09
N ARG A 100 6.35 13.18 7.83
CA ARG A 100 5.11 13.38 8.60
C ARG A 100 3.87 12.83 7.93
#